data_AF-A0A2T2XJM1-F1
#
_entry.id   AF-A0A2T2XJM1-F1
#
_cell.length_a   1.000
_cell.length_b   1.000
_cell.length_c   1.000
_cell.angle_alpha   90.00
_cell.angle_beta   90.00
_cell.angle_gamma   90.00
#
_symmetry.space_group_name_H-M   'P 1'
#
loop_
_entity.id
_entity.type
_entity.pdbx_description
1 polymer ?
#
loop_
_entity_poly.entity_id
_entity_poly.type
_entity_poly.pdbx_seq_one_letter_code
_entity_poly.pdbx_strand_id
1 'polypeptide(L)' 'MGRRLTIQELTNQTESKYALVVAAARRGRAIMDGHQPLMDSTASKPVTIALQEIHQGLIHVEVPPVGIK' A
#
# COMPACT_ATOMS: atom_id res chain seq x y z
N MET A 1 -9.82 6.91 16.85
CA MET A 1 -9.97 7.64 15.57
C MET A 1 -8.83 7.18 14.66
N GLY A 2 -9.11 6.35 13.66
CA GLY A 2 -8.07 5.78 12.80
C GLY A 2 -7.36 6.87 11.98
N ARG A 3 -6.03 6.91 12.02
CA ARG A 3 -5.23 7.90 11.28
C ARG A 3 -5.50 7.79 9.79
N ARG A 4 -5.91 8.90 9.17
CA ARG A 4 -6.15 9.01 7.73
C ARG A 4 -4.87 9.53 7.07
N LEU A 5 -4.23 8.69 6.24
CA LEU A 5 -3.04 9.07 5.49
C LEU A 5 -3.42 10.01 4.35
N THR A 6 -2.61 11.05 4.14
CA THR A 6 -2.71 11.94 3.00
C THR A 6 -1.98 11.36 1.79
N ILE A 7 -2.35 11.80 0.59
CA ILE A 7 -1.67 11.37 -0.65
C ILE A 7 -0.18 11.74 -0.63
N GLN A 8 0.17 12.89 -0.05
CA GLN A 8 1.56 13.36 0.04
C GLN A 8 2.43 12.42 0.87
N GLU A 9 1.93 11.97 2.03
CA GLU A 9 2.65 11.01 2.90
C GLU A 9 2.91 9.68 2.18
N LEU A 10 1.96 9.22 1.37
CA LEU A 10 2.08 7.96 0.63
C LEU A 10 3.01 8.06 -0.58
N THR A 11 3.03 9.21 -1.27
CA THR A 11 3.90 9.43 -2.44
C THR A 11 5.38 9.59 -2.09
N ASN A 12 5.72 9.92 -0.85
CA ASN A 12 7.13 10.00 -0.44
C ASN A 12 7.86 8.65 -0.47
N GLN A 13 7.12 7.54 -0.52
CA GLN A 13 7.69 6.19 -0.47
C GLN A 13 7.79 5.51 -1.83
N THR A 14 7.30 6.15 -2.89
CA THR A 14 7.40 5.61 -4.25
C THR A 14 7.34 6.73 -5.27
N GLU A 15 8.24 6.65 -6.25
CA GLU A 15 8.33 7.63 -7.33
C GLU A 15 7.12 7.56 -8.28
N SER A 16 6.28 6.51 -8.20
CA SER A 16 5.12 6.33 -9.06
C SER A 16 3.81 6.17 -8.29
N LYS A 17 2.94 7.18 -8.41
CA LYS A 17 1.55 7.15 -7.92
C LYS A 17 0.76 5.95 -8.45
N TYR A 18 1.00 5.53 -9.69
CA TYR A 18 0.33 4.39 -10.27
C TYR A 18 0.80 3.08 -9.64
N ALA A 19 2.11 2.92 -9.43
CA ALA A 19 2.66 1.75 -8.77
C ALA A 19 2.15 1.62 -7.33
N LEU A 20 2.05 2.74 -6.59
CA LEU A 20 1.44 2.79 -5.26
C LEU A 20 0.02 2.22 -5.27
N VAL A 21 -0.83 2.71 -6.17
CA VAL A 21 -2.24 2.30 -6.26
C VAL A 21 -2.35 0.81 -6.58
N VAL A 22 -1.56 0.33 -7.54
CA VAL A 22 -1.55 -1.09 -7.92
C VAL A 22 -1.07 -1.97 -6.76
N ALA A 23 0.01 -1.59 -6.08
CA ALA A 23 0.54 -2.32 -4.93
C ALA A 23 -0.47 -2.37 -3.77
N ALA A 24 -1.09 -1.23 -3.44
CA ALA A 24 -2.11 -1.15 -2.40
C ALA A 24 -3.36 -1.97 -2.74
N ALA A 25 -3.80 -1.98 -4.00
CA ALA A 25 -4.94 -2.77 -4.45
C ALA A 25 -4.62 -4.28 -4.39
N ARG A 26 -3.44 -4.69 -4.87
CA ARG A 26 -2.97 -6.08 -4.84
C ARG A 26 -2.90 -6.59 -3.40
N ARG A 27 -2.29 -5.80 -2.51
CA ARG A 27 -2.17 -6.16 -1.09
C ARG A 27 -3.52 -6.15 -0.37
N GLY A 28 -4.37 -5.16 -0.65
CA GLY A 28 -5.73 -5.11 -0.12
C GLY A 28 -6.55 -6.35 -0.49
N ARG A 29 -6.39 -6.87 -1.72
CA ARG A 29 -7.03 -8.13 -2.13
C ARG A 29 -6.49 -9.34 -1.37
N ALA A 30 -5.17 -9.44 -1.18
CA ALA A 30 -4.60 -10.53 -0.37
C ALA A 30 -5.19 -10.56 1.06
N ILE A 31 -5.37 -9.39 1.68
CA ILE A 31 -6.01 -9.27 3.00
C ILE A 31 -7.48 -9.72 2.94
N MET A 32 -8.21 -9.36 1.88
CA MET A 32 -9.58 -9.85 1.66
C MET A 32 -9.63 -11.38 1.49
N ASP A 33 -8.62 -11.96 0.86
CA ASP A 33 -8.48 -13.41 0.68
C ASP A 33 -8.02 -14.13 1.96
N GLY A 34 -7.90 -13.42 3.08
CA GLY A 34 -7.59 -14.01 4.40
C GLY A 34 -6.13 -13.90 4.82
N HIS A 35 -5.27 -13.21 4.06
CA HIS A 35 -3.90 -12.97 4.50
C HIS A 35 -3.89 -12.01 5.69
N GLN A 36 -3.09 -12.34 6.70
CA GLN A 36 -2.96 -11.50 7.88
C GLN A 36 -2.26 -10.17 7.54
N PRO A 37 -2.73 -9.06 8.11
CA PRO A 37 -1.99 -7.80 8.12
C PRO A 37 -0.59 -7.98 8.73
N LEU A 38 0.40 -7.25 8.21
CA LEU A 38 1.78 -7.22 8.71
C LEU A 38 1.96 -6.25 9.88
N MET A 39 0.92 -5.50 10.22
CA MET A 39 0.90 -4.58 11.34
C MET A 39 -0.49 -4.56 11.99
N ASP A 40 -0.51 -4.23 13.28
CA ASP A 40 -1.75 -3.93 13.98
C ASP A 40 -2.36 -2.65 13.42
N SER A 41 -3.50 -2.80 12.76
CA SER A 41 -4.25 -1.69 12.19
C SER A 41 -5.60 -1.55 12.88
N THR A 42 -5.94 -0.32 13.22
CA THR A 42 -7.31 0.05 13.64
C THR A 42 -8.25 0.22 12.44
N ALA A 43 -7.74 0.10 11.22
CA ALA A 43 -8.55 0.23 10.01
C ALA A 43 -9.20 -1.10 9.66
N SER A 44 -10.51 -1.07 9.37
CA SER A 44 -11.23 -2.26 8.90
C SER A 44 -11.18 -2.44 7.38
N LYS A 45 -10.80 -1.40 6.63
CA LYS A 45 -10.76 -1.44 5.17
C LYS A 45 -9.43 -2.05 4.70
N PRO A 46 -9.45 -3.17 3.95
CA PRO A 46 -8.23 -3.87 3.53
C PRO A 46 -7.23 -2.99 2.78
N VAL A 47 -7.71 -2.12 1.89
CA VAL A 47 -6.86 -1.18 1.15
C VAL A 47 -6.23 -0.13 2.08
N THR A 48 -6.93 0.29 3.14
CA THR A 48 -6.37 1.21 4.13
C THR A 48 -5.27 0.56 4.95
N ILE A 49 -5.44 -0.71 5.33
CA ILE A 49 -4.39 -1.50 5.98
C ILE A 49 -3.18 -1.62 5.06
N ALA A 50 -3.39 -1.97 3.79
CA ALA A 50 -2.32 -2.07 2.79
C ALA A 50 -1.53 -0.75 2.62
N LEU A 51 -2.22 0.39 2.58
CA LEU A 51 -1.58 1.71 2.50
C LEU A 51 -0.75 2.03 3.75
N GLN A 52 -1.18 1.57 4.93
CA GLN A 52 -0.41 1.74 6.16
C GLN A 52 0.81 0.82 6.20
N GLU A 53 0.69 -0.43 5.75
CA GLU A 53 1.82 -1.36 5.61
C GLU A 53 2.87 -0.81 4.63
N ILE A 54 2.43 -0.27 3.49
CA ILE A 54 3.31 0.43 2.55
C ILE A 54 3.97 1.59 3.27
N HIS A 55 3.19 2.50 3.90
CA HIS A 55 3.71 3.66 4.64
C HIS A 55 4.70 3.32 5.77
N GLN A 56 4.63 2.12 6.36
CA GLN A 56 5.59 1.66 7.36
C GLN A 56 6.84 1.00 6.74
N GLY A 57 6.92 0.93 5.41
CA GLY A 57 7.99 0.25 4.68
C GLY A 57 7.92 -1.27 4.74
N LEU A 58 6.79 -1.84 5.20
CA LEU A 58 6.61 -3.30 5.34
C LEU A 58 6.30 -3.98 4.00
N ILE A 59 5.74 -3.23 3.05
CA ILE A 59 5.47 -3.66 1.68
C ILE A 59 6.21 -2.75 0.71
N HIS A 60 7.07 -3.33 -0.11
CA HIS A 60 7.81 -2.59 -1.12
C HIS A 60 6.97 -2.43 -2.40
N VAL A 61 6.94 -1.21 -2.95
CA VAL A 61 6.23 -0.90 -4.19
C VAL A 61 7.20 -1.10 -5.35
N GLU A 62 7.04 -2.21 -6.06
CA GLU A 62 7.79 -2.46 -7.29
C GLU A 62 7.23 -1.60 -8.42
N VAL A 63 8.07 -0.73 -8.96
CA VAL A 63 7.79 -0.05 -10.23
C VAL A 63 8.36 -0.95 -11.32
N PRO A 64 7.52 -1.54 -12.21
CA PRO A 64 8.06 -2.33 -13.30
C PRO A 64 8.99 -1.42 -14.13
N PRO A 65 10.19 -1.90 -14.50
CA PRO A 65 11.09 -1.12 -15.34
C PRO A 65 10.33 -0.76 -16.62
N VAL A 66 10.30 0.53 -16.95
CA VAL A 66 9.66 0.99 -18.18
C VAL A 66 10.28 0.24 -19.35
N GLY A 67 9.43 -0.28 -20.23
CA GLY A 67 9.84 -1.10 -21.36
C GLY A 67 10.99 -0.45 -22.13
N ILE A 68 11.94 -1.32 -22.47
CA ILE A 68 13.18 -1.11 -23.20
C ILE A 68 12.87 -0.38 -24.52
N LYS A 69 13.74 0.56 -24.89
CA LYS A 69 13.72 1.34 -26.13
C LYS A 69 13.63 0.47 -27.39
#